data_AF-A0A923V2W6-F1
#
_entry.id   AF-A0A923V2W6-F1
#
_cell.length_a   1.000
_cell.length_b   1.000
_cell.length_c   1.000
_cell.angle_alpha   90.00
_cell.angle_beta   90.00
_cell.angle_gamma   90.00
#
_symmetry.space_group_name_H-M   'P 1'
#
loop_
_entity.id
_entity.type
_entity.pdbx_description
1 polymer ?
#
loop_
_entity_poly.entity_id
_entity_poly.type
_entity_poly.pdbx_seq_one_letter_code
_entity_poly.pdbx_strand_id
1 'polypeptide(L)'
;MEKLRIIVGGYLGVLPAGGVTWDYVQYPLGFSLLGHDVYYIEDTKLYPIYQKGGSKWDDCTSAVQHVKDVMNYFGLGEKWAYRDEASGKCFGLTEKKIKEICKSADVFINVSCSTFLGQ
;
A
#
# COMPACT_ATOMS: atom_id res chain seq x y z
N MET A 1 -4.09 -6.53 -24.70
CA MET A 1 -4.76 -7.19 -23.56
C MET A 1 -5.82 -6.24 -23.02
N GLU A 2 -6.87 -6.77 -22.40
CA GLU A 2 -7.83 -5.96 -21.66
C GLU A 2 -7.19 -5.36 -20.41
N LYS A 3 -7.52 -4.10 -20.10
CA LYS A 3 -6.97 -3.40 -18.94
C LYS A 3 -7.70 -3.83 -17.67
N LEU A 4 -7.08 -4.76 -16.94
CA LEU A 4 -7.55 -5.16 -15.60
C LEU A 4 -7.31 -4.09 -14.53
N ARG A 5 -8.17 -4.08 -13.50
CA ARG A 5 -7.96 -3.40 -12.22
C ARG A 5 -7.39 -4.38 -11.20
N ILE A 6 -6.20 -4.06 -10.70
CA ILE A 6 -5.42 -4.95 -9.84
C ILE A 6 -5.13 -4.25 -8.51
N ILE A 7 -5.39 -4.95 -7.40
CA ILE A 7 -4.98 -4.52 -6.06
C ILE A 7 -3.78 -5.37 -5.64
N VAL A 8 -2.72 -4.73 -5.16
CA VAL A 8 -1.55 -5.38 -4.59
C VAL A 8 -1.40 -4.96 -3.13
N GLY A 9 -1.32 -5.95 -2.23
CA GLY A 9 -0.97 -5.76 -0.83
C GLY A 9 0.52 -5.92 -0.56
N GLY A 10 1.04 -5.31 0.50
CA GLY A 10 2.43 -5.53 0.92
C GLY A 10 2.80 -4.91 2.27
N TYR A 11 4.12 -4.81 2.53
CA TYR A 11 4.70 -4.27 3.76
C TYR A 11 5.75 -3.17 3.49
N LEU A 12 5.51 -2.25 2.54
CA LEU A 12 6.43 -1.13 2.28
C LEU A 12 6.53 -0.21 3.50
N GLY A 13 5.39 0.20 4.07
CA GLY A 13 5.34 1.12 5.20
C GLY A 13 5.80 0.46 6.50
N VAL A 14 5.39 -0.80 6.70
CA VAL A 14 5.72 -1.58 7.90
C VAL A 14 7.21 -1.92 7.96
N LEU A 15 7.86 -2.21 6.82
CA LEU A 15 9.27 -2.64 6.75
C LEU A 15 10.03 -1.90 5.62
N PRO A 16 10.44 -0.64 5.83
CA PRO A 16 11.05 0.19 4.78
C PRO A 16 12.55 -0.09 4.57
N ALA A 17 12.91 -1.36 4.43
CA ALA A 17 14.24 -1.78 4.01
C ALA A 17 14.32 -1.83 2.47
N GLY A 18 15.50 -1.58 1.89
CA GLY A 18 15.66 -1.55 0.43
C GLY A 18 15.28 -2.87 -0.27
N GLY A 19 15.71 -4.01 0.28
CA GLY A 19 15.33 -5.33 -0.24
C GLY A 19 13.82 -5.57 -0.17
N VAL A 20 13.23 -5.31 1.00
CA VAL A 20 11.79 -5.41 1.22
C VAL A 20 11.01 -4.48 0.28
N THR A 21 11.53 -3.29 0.03
CA THR A 21 10.93 -2.33 -0.89
C THR A 21 10.83 -2.92 -2.29
N TRP A 22 11.91 -3.55 -2.76
CA TRP A 22 11.91 -4.20 -4.06
C TRP A 22 10.98 -5.41 -4.12
N ASP A 23 10.95 -6.24 -3.06
CA ASP A 23 10.09 -7.42 -2.95
C ASP A 23 8.61 -7.09 -3.22
N TYR A 24 8.13 -5.96 -2.72
CA TYR A 24 6.74 -5.53 -2.91
C TYR A 24 6.52 -4.67 -4.15
N VAL A 25 7.39 -3.69 -4.44
CA VAL A 25 7.10 -2.68 -5.47
C VAL A 25 7.17 -3.24 -6.89
N GLN A 26 7.91 -4.33 -7.12
CA GLN A 26 8.00 -4.94 -8.44
C GLN A 26 6.64 -5.40 -8.99
N TYR A 27 5.70 -5.77 -8.11
CA TYR A 27 4.37 -6.21 -8.50
C TYR A 27 3.54 -5.04 -9.07
N PRO A 28 3.23 -3.97 -8.32
CA PRO A 28 2.44 -2.88 -8.85
C PRO A 28 3.14 -2.17 -10.02
N LEU A 29 4.47 -2.04 -9.98
CA LEU A 29 5.25 -1.50 -11.11
C LEU A 29 5.11 -2.37 -12.36
N GLY A 30 5.33 -3.68 -12.25
CA GLY A 30 5.26 -4.60 -13.38
C GLY A 30 3.88 -4.61 -14.03
N PHE A 31 2.81 -4.68 -13.24
CA PHE A 31 1.45 -4.60 -13.77
C PHE A 31 1.13 -3.23 -14.40
N SER A 32 1.64 -2.15 -13.83
CA SER A 32 1.47 -0.81 -14.39
C SER A 32 2.16 -0.68 -15.75
N LEU A 33 3.39 -1.19 -15.88
CA LEU A 33 4.15 -1.24 -17.13
C LEU A 33 3.47 -2.10 -18.21
N LEU A 34 2.71 -3.12 -17.80
CA LEU A 34 1.89 -3.93 -18.71
C LEU A 34 0.55 -3.26 -19.11
N GLY A 35 0.26 -2.06 -18.57
CA GLY A 35 -0.90 -1.24 -18.94
C GLY A 35 -2.14 -1.40 -18.05
N HIS A 36 -2.03 -2.06 -16.89
CA HIS A 36 -3.14 -2.28 -15.97
C HIS A 36 -3.44 -1.06 -15.06
N ASP A 37 -4.67 -0.98 -14.51
CA ASP A 37 -5.03 -0.01 -13.46
C ASP A 37 -4.67 -0.60 -12.08
N VAL A 38 -3.51 -0.24 -11.54
CA VAL A 38 -2.96 -0.90 -10.36
C VAL A 38 -3.04 -0.01 -9.13
N TYR A 39 -3.41 -0.59 -8.00
CA TYR A 39 -3.46 0.06 -6.70
C TYR A 39 -2.63 -0.71 -5.68
N TYR A 40 -1.83 0.00 -4.90
CA TYR A 40 -1.07 -0.57 -3.79
C TYR A 40 -1.74 -0.25 -2.46
N ILE A 41 -2.18 -1.24 -1.68
CA ILE A 41 -2.96 -1.00 -0.46
C ILE A 41 -2.36 -1.78 0.70
N GLU A 42 -1.95 -1.08 1.76
CA GLU A 42 -1.59 -1.66 3.04
C GLU A 42 -2.74 -1.54 4.03
N ASP A 43 -3.40 -2.66 4.31
CA ASP A 43 -4.34 -2.85 5.43
C ASP A 43 -3.87 -4.07 6.21
N THR A 44 -2.81 -3.86 6.98
CA THR A 44 -2.01 -4.96 7.56
C THR A 44 -2.50 -5.42 8.92
N LYS A 45 -3.38 -4.64 9.56
CA LYS A 45 -3.77 -4.81 10.97
C LYS A 45 -2.60 -4.80 11.94
N LEU A 46 -1.45 -4.28 11.50
CA LEU A 46 -0.28 -4.10 12.33
C LEU A 46 -0.19 -2.65 12.78
N TYR A 47 0.22 -2.46 14.03
CA TYR A 47 0.62 -1.15 14.51
C TYR A 47 1.87 -0.68 13.75
N PRO A 48 2.11 0.64 13.64
CA PRO A 48 3.33 1.18 13.05
C PRO A 48 4.56 0.67 13.80
N ILE A 49 5.32 -0.24 13.17
CA ILE A 49 6.54 -0.80 13.79
C ILE A 49 7.80 -0.03 13.40
N TYR A 50 7.79 0.64 12.25
CA TYR A 50 8.91 1.45 11.79
C TYR A 50 8.70 2.93 12.10
N GLN A 51 9.58 3.45 12.93
CA GLN A 51 9.54 4.81 13.45
C GLN A 51 10.95 5.38 13.51
N LYS A 52 11.08 6.70 13.32
CA LYS A 52 12.34 7.40 13.61
C LYS A 52 12.57 7.43 15.12
N GLY A 53 13.84 7.46 15.53
CA GLY A 53 14.19 7.59 16.94
C GLY A 53 13.52 8.83 17.57
N GLY A 54 12.83 8.64 18.69
CA GLY A 54 12.10 9.68 19.40
C GLY A 54 10.63 9.86 18.98
N SER A 55 10.15 9.13 17.97
CA SER A 55 8.71 9.03 17.67
C SER A 55 7.96 8.27 18.77
N LYS A 56 6.66 8.53 18.87
CA LYS A 56 5.75 7.71 19.70
C LYS A 56 5.50 6.36 19.06
N TRP A 57 5.15 5.36 19.87
CA TRP A 57 4.87 3.99 19.43
C TRP A 57 3.70 3.87 18.44
N ASP A 58 2.81 4.87 18.39
CA ASP A 58 1.64 4.97 17.51
C ASP A 58 1.85 5.90 16.31
N ASP A 59 3.06 6.42 16.10
CA ASP A 59 3.37 7.37 15.03
C ASP A 59 3.60 6.64 13.70
N CYS A 60 2.63 6.69 12.79
CA CYS A 60 2.72 6.13 11.46
C CYS A 60 3.39 7.05 10.42
N THR A 61 3.83 8.26 10.80
CA THR A 61 4.29 9.29 9.85
C THR A 61 5.43 8.81 8.95
N SER A 62 6.39 8.08 9.51
CA SER A 62 7.54 7.57 8.73
C SER A 62 7.15 6.47 7.76
N ALA A 63 6.25 5.57 8.17
CA ALA A 63 5.71 4.51 7.32
C ALA A 63 4.91 5.10 6.14
N VAL A 64 3.98 6.01 6.44
CA VAL A 64 3.15 6.70 5.43
C VAL A 64 4.00 7.47 4.43
N GLN A 65 5.02 8.19 4.92
CA GLN A 65 5.92 8.95 4.06
C GLN A 65 6.73 8.03 3.15
N HIS A 66 7.22 6.89 3.66
CA HIS A 66 7.94 5.90 2.84
C HIS A 66 7.08 5.33 1.72
N VAL A 67 5.84 4.89 2.03
CA VAL A 67 4.92 4.38 0.99
C VAL A 67 4.65 5.46 -0.06
N LYS A 68 4.37 6.69 0.39
CA LYS A 68 4.14 7.83 -0.51
C LYS A 68 5.31 8.06 -1.46
N ASP A 69 6.53 8.09 -0.93
CA ASP A 69 7.73 8.40 -1.70
C ASP A 69 8.05 7.29 -2.71
N VAL A 70 7.94 6.02 -2.31
CA VAL A 70 8.12 4.88 -3.22
C VAL A 70 7.07 4.89 -4.32
N MET A 71 5.79 5.10 -3.99
CA MET A 71 4.72 5.15 -4.99
C MET A 71 4.88 6.33 -5.95
N ASN A 72 5.25 7.51 -5.45
CA ASN A 72 5.56 8.66 -6.29
C ASN A 72 6.71 8.39 -7.27
N TYR A 73 7.80 7.77 -6.78
CA TYR A 73 8.97 7.46 -7.58
C TYR A 73 8.63 6.58 -8.79
N PHE A 74 7.69 5.65 -8.62
CA PHE A 74 7.26 4.73 -9.69
C PHE A 74 5.99 5.19 -10.44
N GLY A 75 5.56 6.46 -10.27
CA GLY A 75 4.41 7.01 -11.01
C GLY A 75 3.04 6.53 -10.50
N LEU A 76 2.96 6.00 -9.28
CA LEU A 76 1.77 5.47 -8.61
C LEU A 76 1.30 6.37 -7.45
N GLY A 77 1.72 7.62 -7.41
CA GLY A 77 1.46 8.57 -6.32
C GLY A 77 -0.01 8.79 -5.94
N GLU A 78 -0.92 8.59 -6.88
CA GLU A 78 -2.38 8.72 -6.70
C GLU A 78 -3.10 7.36 -6.55
N LYS A 79 -2.33 6.27 -6.43
CA LYS A 79 -2.80 4.88 -6.54
C LYS A 79 -2.39 4.02 -5.35
N TRP A 80 -2.25 4.61 -4.18
CA TRP A 80 -1.85 3.89 -2.98
C TRP A 80 -2.69 4.22 -1.76
N ALA A 81 -2.73 3.31 -0.80
CA ALA A 81 -3.28 3.57 0.51
C ALA A 81 -2.49 2.88 1.62
N TYR A 82 -2.43 3.52 2.78
CA TYR A 82 -1.95 2.95 4.03
C TYR A 82 -3.02 3.14 5.10
N ARG A 83 -3.55 2.05 5.66
CA ARG A 83 -4.44 2.07 6.82
C ARG A 83 -3.60 1.89 8.07
N ASP A 84 -3.56 2.93 8.88
CA ASP A 84 -2.91 2.90 10.17
C ASP A 84 -3.82 2.24 11.21
N GLU A 85 -3.34 1.16 11.83
CA GLU A 85 -4.09 0.47 12.88
C GLU A 85 -4.19 1.31 14.15
N ALA A 86 -3.17 2.14 14.45
CA ALA A 86 -3.13 2.89 15.71
C ALA A 86 -4.15 4.03 15.75
N SER A 87 -4.24 4.82 14.67
CA SER A 87 -5.19 5.95 14.58
C SER A 87 -6.51 5.60 13.89
N GLY A 88 -6.62 4.43 13.24
CA GLY A 88 -7.76 4.05 12.42
C GLY A 88 -7.90 4.85 11.12
N LYS A 89 -6.92 5.70 10.77
CA LYS A 89 -6.97 6.56 9.59
C LYS A 89 -6.40 5.86 8.36
N CYS A 90 -6.94 6.23 7.20
CA CYS A 90 -6.33 5.91 5.91
C CYS A 90 -5.60 7.12 5.33
N PHE A 91 -4.42 6.87 4.78
CA PHE A 91 -3.59 7.82 4.06
C PHE A 91 -3.49 7.42 2.58
N GLY A 92 -3.24 8.39 1.69
CA GLY A 92 -3.34 8.18 0.25
C GLY A 92 -4.80 8.21 -0.20
N LEU A 93 -5.33 7.09 -0.66
CA LEU A 93 -6.75 6.98 -1.02
C LEU A 93 -7.66 7.04 0.22
N THR A 94 -8.85 7.62 0.03
CA THR A 94 -9.90 7.59 1.06
C THR A 94 -10.50 6.20 1.21
N GLU A 95 -11.03 5.87 2.39
CA GLU A 95 -11.72 4.60 2.62
C GLU A 95 -12.85 4.32 1.63
N LYS A 96 -13.64 5.36 1.30
CA LYS A 96 -14.70 5.26 0.30
C LYS A 96 -14.11 4.80 -1.04
N LYS A 97 -12.99 5.39 -1.46
CA LYS A 97 -12.35 5.05 -2.72
C LYS A 97 -11.77 3.64 -2.71
N ILE A 98 -11.16 3.22 -1.59
CA ILE A 98 -10.69 1.84 -1.40
C ILE A 98 -11.85 0.86 -1.58
N LYS A 99 -13.00 1.10 -0.92
CA LYS A 99 -14.20 0.26 -1.05
C LYS A 99 -14.73 0.19 -2.49
N GLU A 100 -14.73 1.30 -3.23
CA GLU A 100 -15.10 1.32 -4.65
C GLU A 100 -14.14 0.49 -5.52
N ILE A 101 -12.84 0.61 -5.27
CA ILE A 101 -11.80 -0.14 -5.98
C ILE A 101 -11.96 -1.64 -5.69
N CYS A 102 -12.11 -2.04 -4.43
CA CYS A 102 -12.31 -3.45 -4.05
C CYS A 102 -13.54 -4.07 -4.73
N LYS A 103 -14.65 -3.34 -4.88
CA LYS A 103 -15.86 -3.83 -5.54
C LYS A 103 -15.71 -4.05 -7.05
N SER A 104 -14.70 -3.43 -7.66
CA SER A 104 -14.50 -3.42 -9.12
C SER A 104 -13.14 -3.98 -9.52
N ALA A 105 -12.40 -4.59 -8.59
CA ALA A 105 -11.12 -5.21 -8.86
C ALA A 105 -11.31 -6.56 -9.53
N ASP A 106 -10.53 -6.81 -10.57
CA ASP A 106 -10.50 -8.10 -11.28
C ASP A 106 -9.54 -9.09 -10.58
N VAL A 107 -8.49 -8.55 -9.95
CA VAL A 107 -7.44 -9.33 -9.28
C VAL A 107 -7.04 -8.68 -7.97
N PHE A 108 -6.94 -9.49 -6.91
CA PHE A 108 -6.30 -9.12 -5.65
C PHE A 108 -5.07 -10.01 -5.41
N ILE A 109 -3.90 -9.39 -5.27
CA ILE A 109 -2.62 -10.06 -5.02
C ILE A 109 -2.19 -9.73 -3.60
N ASN A 110 -2.38 -10.69 -2.71
CA ASN A 110 -2.01 -10.55 -1.30
C ASN A 110 -0.59 -11.05 -1.06
N VAL A 111 0.41 -10.23 -1.37
CA VAL A 111 1.82 -10.62 -1.18
C VAL A 111 2.10 -10.83 0.30
N SER A 112 2.67 -11.97 0.66
CA SER A 112 3.02 -12.35 2.04
C SER A 112 1.83 -12.36 3.02
N CYS A 113 0.60 -12.58 2.54
CA CYS A 113 -0.63 -12.50 3.35
C CYS A 113 -0.75 -11.17 4.12
N SER A 114 -0.18 -10.10 3.56
CA SER A 114 0.01 -8.82 4.24
C SER A 114 -1.26 -8.03 4.48
N THR A 115 -2.31 -8.24 3.69
CA THR A 115 -3.42 -7.29 3.58
C THR A 115 -4.77 -7.97 3.80
N PHE A 116 -5.60 -7.38 4.66
CA PHE A 116 -6.90 -7.92 5.06
C PHE A 116 -8.07 -7.37 4.23
N LEU A 117 -8.05 -6.10 3.83
CA LEU A 117 -9.16 -5.42 3.13
C LEU A 117 -10.53 -5.62 3.82
N GLY A 118 -10.52 -5.63 5.16
CA GLY A 118 -11.72 -5.81 5.99
C GLY A 118 -12.63 -4.57 6.02
N GLN A 119 -13.84 -4.73 6.57
CA GLN A 119 -14.90 -3.70 6.56
C GLN A 119 -14.48 -2.33 7.10
#